data_AF-A0A6L9KRA7-F1
#
_entry.id   AF-A0A6L9KRA7-F1
#
_cell.length_a   1.000
_cell.length_b   1.000
_cell.length_c   1.000
_cell.angle_alpha   90.00
_cell.angle_beta   90.00
_cell.angle_gamma   90.00
#
_symmetry.space_group_name_H-M   'P 1'
#
loop_
_entity.id
_entity.type
_entity.pdbx_description
1 polymer ?
#
loop_
_entity_poly.entity_id
_entity_poly.type
_entity_poly.pdbx_seq_one_letter_code
_entity_poly.pdbx_strand_id
1 'polypeptide(L)'
;MHDPISIRSLLSAIRALPPDPPVHNPKKWYRTQKEHWIGWLSEYEGPGAYGRQTGVKRDAKFAYNHVVQPELLLYLAKASGIDRKLLGAADLAFAQGKTLMQKAGAIRAIIRWETVAAALWVNYSASEEAD
;
A
#
# COMPACT_ATOMS: atom_id res chain seq x y z
N MET A 1 3.46 22.94 4.94
CA MET A 1 3.44 21.66 5.69
C MET A 1 2.01 21.13 5.62
N HIS A 2 1.73 20.11 4.80
CA HIS A 2 0.43 19.45 4.80
C HIS A 2 0.40 18.42 5.94
N ASP A 3 -0.74 18.32 6.64
CA ASP A 3 -0.92 17.32 7.69
C ASP A 3 -0.69 15.91 7.11
N PRO A 4 -0.04 14.99 7.86
CA PRO A 4 0.16 13.63 7.42
C PRO A 4 -1.17 12.93 7.13
N ILE A 5 -1.27 12.27 5.98
CA ILE A 5 -2.48 11.52 5.59
C ILE A 5 -2.72 10.41 6.61
N SER A 6 -3.88 10.42 7.27
CA SER A 6 -4.21 9.42 8.28
C SER A 6 -4.41 8.02 7.68
N ILE A 7 -4.21 6.97 8.49
CA ILE A 7 -4.55 5.59 8.09
C ILE A 7 -6.04 5.47 7.72
N ARG A 8 -6.92 6.20 8.43
CA ARG A 8 -8.36 6.23 8.11
C ARG A 8 -8.62 6.79 6.72
N SER A 9 -7.88 7.83 6.32
CA SER A 9 -7.98 8.40 4.97
C SER A 9 -7.52 7.39 3.91
N LEU A 10 -6.41 6.67 4.15
CA LEU A 10 -5.96 5.60 3.25
C LEU A 10 -6.98 4.46 3.16
N LEU A 11 -7.55 4.03 4.29
CA LEU A 11 -8.59 3.01 4.32
C LEU A 11 -9.83 3.42 3.51
N SER A 12 -10.26 4.68 3.66
CA SER A 12 -11.38 5.24 2.88
C SER A 12 -11.07 5.25 1.38
N ALA A 13 -9.87 5.69 1.00
CA ALA A 13 -9.44 5.69 -0.40
C ALA A 13 -9.42 4.27 -1.00
N ILE A 14 -8.84 3.29 -0.28
CA ILE A 14 -8.80 1.90 -0.74
C ILE A 14 -10.21 1.32 -0.89
N ARG A 15 -11.16 1.66 -0.01
CA ARG A 15 -12.56 1.23 -0.14
C ARG A 15 -13.21 1.72 -1.43
N ALA A 16 -12.84 2.90 -1.91
CA ALA A 16 -13.35 3.48 -3.15
C ALA A 16 -12.73 2.89 -4.43
N LEU A 17 -11.57 2.24 -4.35
CA LEU A 17 -10.91 1.60 -5.50
C LEU A 17 -11.67 0.36 -6.01
N PRO A 18 -11.58 0.00 -7.30
CA PRO A 18 -12.12 -1.28 -7.78
C PRO A 18 -11.37 -2.46 -7.15
N PRO A 19 -12.05 -3.59 -6.86
CA PRO A 19 -11.38 -4.80 -6.39
C PRO A 19 -10.54 -5.43 -7.51
N ASP A 20 -9.45 -6.10 -7.13
CA ASP A 20 -8.74 -7.04 -8.00
C ASP A 20 -9.53 -8.35 -8.19
N PRO A 21 -9.23 -9.14 -9.25
CA PRO A 21 -9.87 -10.44 -9.46
C PRO A 21 -9.70 -11.35 -8.23
N PRO A 22 -10.78 -12.01 -7.78
CA PRO A 22 -10.72 -12.84 -6.59
C PRO A 22 -9.87 -14.10 -6.83
N VAL A 23 -9.07 -14.45 -5.83
CA VAL A 23 -8.28 -15.68 -5.78
C VAL A 23 -8.88 -16.61 -4.74
N HIS A 24 -9.22 -17.83 -5.14
CA HIS A 24 -9.66 -18.86 -4.20
C HIS A 24 -8.45 -19.58 -3.60
N ASN A 25 -8.10 -19.23 -2.36
CA ASN A 25 -7.09 -19.94 -1.59
C ASN A 25 -7.65 -20.25 -0.20
N PRO A 26 -7.91 -21.52 0.14
CA PRO A 26 -8.53 -21.87 1.42
C PRO A 26 -7.65 -21.54 2.64
N LYS A 27 -6.37 -21.20 2.45
CA LYS A 27 -5.45 -20.78 3.50
C LYS A 27 -5.50 -19.27 3.80
N LYS A 28 -6.25 -18.48 3.02
CA LYS A 28 -6.37 -17.03 3.17
C LYS A 28 -7.81 -16.67 3.56
N TRP A 29 -7.95 -15.74 4.49
CA TRP A 29 -9.27 -15.24 4.92
C TRP A 29 -9.88 -14.27 3.90
N TYR A 30 -9.05 -13.67 3.04
CA TYR A 30 -9.43 -12.72 2.00
C TYR A 30 -9.46 -13.39 0.62
N ARG A 31 -10.30 -12.88 -0.27
CA ARG A 31 -10.39 -13.29 -1.67
C ARG A 31 -9.72 -12.29 -2.60
N THR A 32 -9.64 -11.02 -2.22
CA THR A 32 -8.98 -9.95 -3.01
C THR A 32 -7.87 -9.27 -2.22
N GLN A 33 -6.90 -8.70 -2.92
CA GLN A 33 -5.88 -7.84 -2.30
C GLN A 33 -6.49 -6.56 -1.74
N LYS A 34 -7.58 -6.05 -2.33
CA LYS A 34 -8.41 -5.00 -1.73
C LYS A 34 -8.89 -5.36 -0.32
N GLU A 35 -9.52 -6.53 -0.16
CA GLU A 35 -10.00 -7.02 1.14
C GLU A 35 -8.84 -7.16 2.13
N HIS A 36 -7.72 -7.70 1.67
CA HIS A 36 -6.54 -7.87 2.50
C HIS A 36 -5.98 -6.53 3.04
N TRP A 37 -5.91 -5.49 2.19
CA TRP A 37 -5.57 -4.14 2.65
C TRP A 37 -6.56 -3.62 3.70
N ILE A 38 -7.86 -3.77 3.45
CA ILE A 38 -8.91 -3.28 4.35
C ILE A 38 -8.81 -3.96 5.72
N GLY A 39 -8.65 -5.28 5.77
CA GLY A 39 -8.49 -6.00 7.03
C GLY A 39 -7.23 -5.57 7.77
N TRP A 40 -6.09 -5.51 7.08
CA TRP A 40 -4.83 -5.13 7.69
C TRP A 40 -4.81 -3.67 8.21
N LEU A 41 -5.48 -2.74 7.52
CA LEU A 41 -5.58 -1.36 7.98
C LEU A 41 -6.59 -1.18 9.11
N SER A 42 -7.68 -1.95 9.12
CA SER A 42 -8.68 -1.90 10.20
C SER A 42 -8.08 -2.30 11.55
N GLU A 43 -7.02 -3.12 11.54
CA GLU A 43 -6.25 -3.45 12.74
C GLU A 43 -5.53 -2.27 13.39
N TYR A 44 -5.35 -1.14 12.69
CA TYR A 44 -4.77 0.08 13.28
C TYR A 44 -5.78 0.90 14.09
N GLU A 45 -7.08 0.59 14.00
CA GLU A 45 -8.12 1.17 14.87
C GLU A 45 -8.18 0.46 16.25
N GLY A 46 -7.32 -0.54 16.49
CA GLY A 46 -7.18 -1.29 17.75
C GLY A 46 -5.76 -1.86 17.93
N PRO A 47 -5.55 -2.84 18.83
CA PRO A 47 -4.24 -3.50 18.99
C PRO A 47 -3.81 -4.33 17.76
N GLY A 48 -4.72 -4.65 16.85
CA GLY A 48 -4.41 -5.44 15.64
C GLY A 48 -4.03 -6.91 15.90
N ALA A 49 -3.75 -7.68 14.84
CA ALA A 49 -3.46 -9.12 14.93
C ALA A 49 -2.13 -9.44 15.65
N TYR A 50 -1.28 -8.43 15.84
CA TYR A 50 0.04 -8.56 16.45
C TYR A 50 0.17 -7.82 17.79
N GLY A 51 -0.92 -7.36 18.43
CA GLY A 51 -0.85 -6.74 19.75
C GLY A 51 -0.05 -5.43 19.80
N ARG A 52 -0.20 -4.57 18.79
CA ARG A 52 0.51 -3.30 18.62
C ARG A 52 0.21 -2.35 19.78
N GLN A 53 1.24 -1.62 20.22
CA GLN A 53 1.09 -0.49 21.15
C GLN A 53 0.10 0.55 20.60
N THR A 54 -0.90 0.88 21.40
CA THR A 54 -1.86 1.96 21.18
C THR A 54 -1.22 3.31 21.59
N GLY A 55 -1.45 4.38 20.83
CA GLY A 55 -0.92 5.73 21.12
C GLY A 55 0.26 6.20 20.27
N VAL A 56 0.86 5.34 19.43
CA VAL A 56 1.84 5.77 18.41
C VAL A 56 1.09 6.35 17.21
N LYS A 57 1.31 7.63 16.90
CA LYS A 57 0.81 8.24 15.65
C LYS A 57 1.46 7.55 14.46
N ARG A 58 0.71 6.68 13.78
CA ARG A 58 1.09 6.05 12.52
C ARG A 58 0.18 6.60 11.43
N ASP A 59 0.80 7.13 10.39
CA ASP A 59 0.12 7.70 9.24
C ASP A 59 0.06 6.68 8.08
N ALA A 60 -0.55 7.07 6.97
CA ALA A 60 -0.68 6.23 5.79
C ALA A 60 0.68 5.91 5.15
N LYS A 61 1.63 6.85 5.19
CA LYS A 61 3.01 6.66 4.72
C LYS A 61 3.71 5.56 5.52
N PHE A 62 3.55 5.57 6.84
CA PHE A 62 4.03 4.51 7.73
C PHE A 62 3.44 3.16 7.31
N ALA A 63 2.11 3.07 7.18
CA ALA A 63 1.45 1.82 6.81
C ALA A 63 1.94 1.28 5.46
N TYR A 64 2.05 2.14 4.44
CA TYR A 64 2.60 1.80 3.14
C TYR A 64 4.03 1.27 3.22
N ASN A 65 4.89 1.90 4.02
CA ASN A 65 6.29 1.50 4.19
C ASN A 65 6.47 0.23 5.02
N HIS A 66 5.47 -0.20 5.79
CA HIS A 66 5.58 -1.35 6.71
C HIS A 66 4.84 -2.62 6.25
N VAL A 67 4.02 -2.56 5.20
CA VAL A 67 3.35 -3.76 4.67
C VAL A 67 4.34 -4.74 4.02
N VAL A 68 4.47 -5.96 4.53
CA VAL A 68 5.47 -6.91 3.99
C VAL A 68 4.98 -7.66 2.74
N GLN A 69 3.67 -7.62 2.47
CA GLN A 69 3.08 -8.36 1.36
C GLN A 69 3.21 -7.59 0.04
N PRO A 70 4.06 -8.04 -0.89
CA PRO A 70 4.32 -7.30 -2.12
C PRO A 70 3.09 -7.18 -3.04
N GLU A 71 2.20 -8.17 -3.04
CA GLU A 71 0.97 -8.14 -3.84
C GLU A 71 0.01 -7.03 -3.40
N LEU A 72 0.03 -6.65 -2.11
CA LEU A 72 -0.71 -5.48 -1.63
C LEU A 72 -0.18 -4.19 -2.27
N LEU A 73 1.14 -4.04 -2.39
CA LEU A 73 1.75 -2.86 -3.01
C LEU A 73 1.42 -2.78 -4.51
N LEU A 74 1.52 -3.89 -5.23
CA LEU A 74 1.18 -3.96 -6.66
C LEU A 74 -0.30 -3.69 -6.91
N TYR A 75 -1.18 -4.27 -6.10
CA TYR A 75 -2.62 -3.98 -6.18
C TYR A 75 -2.87 -2.48 -6.02
N LEU A 76 -2.33 -1.87 -4.95
CA LEU A 76 -2.59 -0.46 -4.65
C LEU A 76 -2.12 0.42 -5.80
N ALA A 77 -0.92 0.16 -6.33
CA ALA A 77 -0.41 0.90 -7.48
C ALA A 77 -1.29 0.78 -8.73
N LYS A 78 -1.71 -0.45 -9.07
CA LYS A 78 -2.55 -0.73 -10.24
C LYS A 78 -3.92 -0.08 -10.11
N ALA A 79 -4.55 -0.24 -8.95
CA ALA A 79 -5.89 0.27 -8.67
C ALA A 79 -5.94 1.80 -8.57
N SER A 80 -4.85 2.45 -8.12
CA SER A 80 -4.73 3.92 -8.10
C SER A 80 -4.47 4.54 -9.48
N GLY A 81 -4.26 3.75 -10.53
CA GLY A 81 -4.04 4.28 -11.89
C GLY A 81 -2.62 4.82 -12.14
N ILE A 82 -1.62 4.33 -11.41
CA ILE A 82 -0.21 4.67 -11.65
C ILE A 82 0.21 4.29 -13.08
N ASP A 83 1.11 5.08 -13.68
CA ASP A 83 1.61 4.89 -15.04
C ASP A 83 2.10 3.46 -15.32
N ARG A 84 1.79 2.96 -16.52
CA ARG A 84 2.09 1.59 -16.93
C ARG A 84 3.57 1.26 -16.96
N LYS A 85 4.46 2.24 -17.22
CA LYS A 85 5.92 2.00 -17.21
C LYS A 85 6.40 1.74 -15.79
N LEU A 86 5.92 2.51 -14.81
CA LEU A 86 6.22 2.27 -13.40
C LEU A 86 5.68 0.94 -12.91
N LEU A 87 4.46 0.58 -13.33
CA LEU A 87 3.88 -0.74 -13.02
C LEU A 87 4.70 -1.88 -13.61
N GLY A 88 5.14 -1.76 -14.87
CA GLY A 88 6.01 -2.75 -15.51
C GLY A 88 7.36 -2.90 -14.80
N ALA A 89 7.98 -1.78 -14.41
CA ALA A 89 9.23 -1.81 -13.63
C ALA A 89 9.02 -2.46 -12.26
N ALA A 90 7.92 -2.18 -11.56
CA ALA A 90 7.60 -2.80 -10.28
C ALA A 90 7.32 -4.30 -10.38
N ASP A 91 6.63 -4.75 -11.45
CA ASP A 91 6.40 -6.17 -11.71
C ASP A 91 7.73 -6.91 -12.00
N LEU A 92 8.67 -6.28 -12.70
CA LEU A 92 10.03 -6.83 -12.89
C LEU A 92 10.80 -6.93 -11.57
N ALA A 93 10.75 -5.89 -10.73
CA ALA A 93 11.41 -5.87 -9.43
C ALA A 93 10.82 -6.93 -8.48
N PHE A 94 9.51 -7.13 -8.52
CA PHE A 94 8.81 -8.20 -7.82
C PHE A 94 9.32 -9.59 -8.22
N ALA A 95 9.56 -9.82 -9.51
CA ALA A 95 10.03 -11.11 -10.03
C ALA A 95 11.48 -11.43 -9.60
N GLN A 96 12.32 -10.43 -9.38
CA GLN A 96 13.73 -10.60 -9.02
C GLN A 96 13.98 -10.84 -7.52
N GLY A 97 13.08 -10.37 -6.65
CA GLY A 97 13.23 -10.52 -5.19
C GLY A 97 13.06 -11.98 -4.73
N LYS A 98 13.87 -12.42 -3.75
CA LYS A 98 13.82 -13.81 -3.25
C LYS A 98 12.90 -13.98 -2.04
N THR A 99 12.80 -12.95 -1.19
CA THR A 99 11.93 -12.93 0.00
C THR A 99 10.80 -11.90 -0.13
N LEU A 100 9.73 -12.05 0.66
CA LEU A 100 8.62 -11.08 0.69
C LEU A 100 9.13 -9.66 1.01
N MET A 101 10.03 -9.53 1.98
CA MET A 101 10.64 -8.25 2.36
C MET A 101 11.46 -7.64 1.22
N GLN A 102 12.27 -8.46 0.52
CA GLN A 102 13.04 -7.99 -0.63
C GLN A 102 12.13 -7.51 -1.76
N LYS A 103 11.08 -8.29 -2.09
CA LYS A 103 10.10 -7.91 -3.12
C LYS A 103 9.37 -6.63 -2.75
N ALA A 104 8.89 -6.52 -1.52
CA ALA A 104 8.19 -5.33 -1.04
C ALA A 104 9.11 -4.09 -1.04
N GLY A 105 10.37 -4.24 -0.61
CA GLY A 105 11.38 -3.18 -0.68
C GLY A 105 11.66 -2.74 -2.12
N ALA A 106 11.84 -3.70 -3.04
CA ALA A 106 12.12 -3.42 -4.44
C ALA A 106 10.96 -2.71 -5.15
N ILE A 107 9.71 -3.10 -4.87
CA ILE A 107 8.52 -2.39 -5.38
C ILE A 107 8.49 -0.94 -4.88
N ARG A 108 8.76 -0.71 -3.58
CA ARG A 108 8.74 0.65 -3.00
C ARG A 108 9.82 1.57 -3.54
N ALA A 109 10.96 1.01 -3.93
CA ALA A 109 12.04 1.79 -4.55
C ALA A 109 11.59 2.41 -5.88
N ILE A 110 10.65 1.76 -6.58
CA ILE A 110 10.10 2.22 -7.86
C ILE A 110 8.83 3.03 -7.65
N ILE A 111 7.93 2.52 -6.81
CA ILE A 111 6.65 3.12 -6.51
C ILE A 111 6.74 3.65 -5.08
N ARG A 112 7.09 4.93 -4.94
CA ARG A 112 7.23 5.54 -3.62
C ARG A 112 5.86 5.91 -3.06
N TRP A 113 5.80 6.15 -1.76
CA TRP A 113 4.57 6.61 -1.11
C TRP A 113 4.00 7.85 -1.82
N GLU A 114 4.87 8.77 -2.19
CA GLU A 114 4.50 10.04 -2.83
C GLU A 114 3.81 9.82 -4.17
N THR A 115 4.27 8.83 -4.96
CA THR A 115 3.64 8.44 -6.22
C THR A 115 2.23 7.89 -6.00
N VAL A 116 2.06 7.04 -4.98
CA VAL A 116 0.75 6.46 -4.64
C VAL A 116 -0.20 7.52 -4.10
N ALA A 117 0.30 8.41 -3.24
CA ALA A 117 -0.49 9.46 -2.64
C ALA A 117 -0.97 10.48 -3.68
N ALA A 118 -0.11 10.87 -4.64
CA ALA A 118 -0.51 11.69 -5.78
C ALA A 118 -1.60 11.04 -6.65
N ALA A 119 -1.51 9.72 -6.86
CA ALA A 119 -2.51 8.98 -7.63
C ALA A 119 -3.86 8.84 -6.89
N LEU A 120 -3.83 8.71 -5.56
CA LEU A 120 -5.05 8.60 -4.74
C LEU A 120 -5.72 9.94 -4.44
N TRP A 121 -4.93 11.02 -4.34
CA TRP A 121 -5.38 12.35 -3.96
C TRP A 121 -4.76 13.39 -4.89
N VAL A 122 -5.57 13.94 -5.79
CA VAL A 122 -5.19 14.91 -6.85
C VAL A 122 -4.39 16.12 -6.33
N ASN A 123 -4.52 16.47 -5.05
CA ASN A 123 -3.82 17.60 -4.43
C ASN A 123 -2.57 17.21 -3.61
N TYR A 124 -2.13 15.95 -3.65
CA TYR A 124 -0.90 15.55 -2.96
C TYR A 124 0.31 16.05 -3.77
N SER A 125 0.87 17.18 -3.33
CA SER A 125 2.07 17.75 -3.94
C SER A 125 3.27 16.82 -3.67
N ALA A 126 3.79 16.21 -4.74
CA ALA A 126 5.09 15.54 -4.73
C ALA A 126 6.20 16.61 -4.75
N SER A 127 6.39 17.27 -3.61
CA SER A 127 7.50 18.20 -3.33
C SER A 127 8.31 17.56 -2.20
N GLU A 128 9.61 17.29 -2.25
CA GLU A 128 10.73 17.70 -3.10
C GLU A 128 11.72 16.52 -3.16
N GLU A 129 12.22 16.16 -4.34
CA GLU A 129 13.56 15.57 -4.48
C GLU A 129 14.18 16.12 -5.78
N ALA A 130 14.71 17.32 -5.65
CA ALA A 130 15.78 17.85 -6.47
C ALA A 130 16.66 18.67 -5.53
N ASP A 131 17.66 18.00 -4.96
CA ASP A 131 18.94 18.57 -4.52
C ASP A 131 20.01 17.48 -4.65
#